data_AF-A0A0X2NQQ5-F1
#
_entry.id   AF-A0A0X2NQQ5-F1
#
_cell.length_a   1.000
_cell.length_b   1.000
_cell.length_c   1.000
_cell.angle_alpha   90.00
_cell.angle_beta   90.00
_cell.angle_gamma   90.00
#
_symmetry.space_group_name_H-M   'P 1'
#
loop_
_entity.id
_entity.type
_entity.pdbx_description
1 polymer ?
#
loop_
_entity_poly.entity_id
_entity_poly.type
_entity_poly.pdbx_seq_one_letter_code
_entity_poly.pdbx_strand_id
1 'polypeptide(L)'
;MELLSDLLQVIIAGIILGAGIPVLFGLGIRLSVPAQGVEGHPSQHIPGWQRAVAGLIFLVIIVAVVIGLLWITQGRLYDAFGWDIFGTGGSSGH
;
A
#
# COMPACT_ATOMS: atom_id res chain seq x y z
N MET A 1 -7.99 -26.12 21.00
CA MET A 1 -7.65 -24.68 21.17
C MET A 1 -6.73 -24.18 20.06
N GLU A 2 -5.83 -24.99 19.49
CA GLU A 2 -4.89 -24.56 18.43
C GLU A 2 -5.57 -24.13 17.12
N LEU A 3 -6.60 -24.86 16.65
CA LEU A 3 -7.33 -24.49 15.42
C LEU A 3 -7.94 -23.08 15.47
N LEU A 4 -8.40 -22.65 16.65
CA LEU A 4 -8.96 -21.31 16.82
C LEU A 4 -7.87 -20.23 16.74
N SER A 5 -6.69 -20.52 17.30
CA SER A 5 -5.53 -19.63 17.21
C SER A 5 -5.05 -19.47 15.76
N ASP A 6 -4.92 -20.57 15.03
CA ASP A 6 -4.51 -20.56 13.62
C ASP A 6 -5.52 -19.82 12.73
N LEU A 7 -6.81 -20.08 12.96
CA LEU A 7 -7.88 -19.38 12.26
C LEU A 7 -7.82 -17.87 12.50
N LEU A 8 -7.66 -17.44 13.75
CA LEU A 8 -7.53 -16.02 14.08
C LEU A 8 -6.30 -15.40 13.44
N GLN A 9 -5.17 -16.11 13.42
CA GLN A 9 -3.95 -15.63 12.78
C GLN A 9 -4.14 -15.40 11.27
N VAL A 10 -4.77 -16.35 10.56
CA VAL A 10 -5.03 -16.22 9.13
C VAL A 10 -6.07 -15.13 8.85
N ILE A 11 -7.12 -15.01 9.65
CA ILE A 11 -8.12 -13.95 9.51
C ILE A 11 -7.46 -12.58 9.68
N ILE A 12 -6.64 -12.40 10.72
CA ILE A 12 -5.94 -11.14 10.97
C ILE A 12 -4.98 -10.85 9.81
N ALA A 13 -4.19 -11.83 9.37
CA ALA A 13 -3.29 -11.67 8.24
C ALA A 13 -4.05 -11.33 6.95
N GLY A 14 -5.17 -12.00 6.68
CA GLY A 14 -6.03 -11.74 5.52
C GLY A 14 -6.69 -10.36 5.55
N ILE A 15 -7.11 -9.87 6.71
CA ILE A 15 -7.62 -8.51 6.89
C ILE A 15 -6.52 -7.48 6.66
N ILE A 16 -5.34 -7.68 7.26
CA ILE A 16 -4.21 -6.74 7.12
C ILE A 16 -3.73 -6.69 5.67
N LEU A 17 -3.52 -7.85 5.04
CA LEU A 17 -3.01 -7.95 3.67
C LEU A 17 -4.06 -7.56 2.63
N GLY A 18 -5.32 -7.95 2.84
CA GLY A 18 -6.41 -7.68 1.90
C GLY A 18 -6.97 -6.27 2.01
N ALA A 19 -7.24 -5.80 3.23
CA ALA A 19 -7.86 -4.49 3.48
C ALA A 19 -6.86 -3.39 3.84
N GLY A 20 -5.58 -3.70 4.10
CA GLY A 20 -4.58 -2.73 4.52
C GLY A 20 -4.42 -1.56 3.55
N ILE A 21 -4.18 -1.83 2.26
CA ILE A 21 -4.05 -0.78 1.24
C ILE A 21 -5.36 0.03 1.09
N PRO A 22 -6.55 -0.59 0.96
CA PRO A 22 -7.83 0.14 0.95
C PRO A 22 -8.04 1.07 2.16
N VAL A 23 -7.66 0.64 3.37
CA VAL A 23 -7.76 1.44 4.60
C VAL A 23 -6.80 2.63 4.56
N LEU A 24 -5.55 2.43 4.14
CA LEU A 24 -4.56 3.51 3.99
C LEU A 24 -5.03 4.53 2.94
N PHE A 25 -5.60 4.07 1.83
CA PHE A 25 -6.17 4.93 0.80
C PHE A 25 -7.32 5.79 1.36
N GLY A 26 -8.26 5.17 2.08
CA GLY A 26 -9.36 5.88 2.73
C GLY A 26 -8.87 6.93 3.74
N LEU A 27 -7.83 6.61 4.51
CA LEU A 27 -7.19 7.54 5.45
C LEU A 27 -6.52 8.72 4.72
N GLY A 28 -5.83 8.47 3.61
CA GLY A 28 -5.24 9.50 2.77
C GLY A 28 -6.28 10.46 2.18
N ILE A 29 -7.42 9.93 1.72
CA ILE A 29 -8.55 10.75 1.25
C ILE A 29 -9.14 11.57 2.39
N ARG A 30 -9.38 10.96 3.56
CA ARG A 30 -9.92 11.65 4.75
C ARG A 30 -9.06 12.84 5.16
N LEU A 31 -7.73 12.71 5.08
CA LEU A 31 -6.78 13.79 5.39
C LEU A 31 -6.64 14.84 4.28
N SER A 32 -7.06 14.51 3.05
CA SER A 32 -7.04 15.41 1.90
C SER A 32 -8.31 16.24 1.75
N VAL A 33 -9.37 15.90 2.49
CA VAL A 33 -10.64 16.65 2.47
C VAL A 33 -10.62 17.68 3.60
N PRO A 34 -10.95 18.96 3.33
CA PRO A 34 -11.03 19.97 4.37
C PRO A 34 -12.08 19.59 5.42
N ALA A 35 -11.80 19.89 6.69
CA ALA A 35 -12.81 19.76 7.74
C ALA A 35 -14.01 20.65 7.41
N GLN A 36 -15.23 20.11 7.59
CA GLN A 36 -16.45 20.88 7.47
C GLN A 36 -16.38 22.01 8.50
N GLY A 37 -16.44 23.26 8.06
CA GLY A 37 -16.40 24.40 8.96
C GLY A 37 -17.65 24.43 9.85
N VAL A 38 -17.53 25.10 11.00
CA VAL A 38 -18.72 25.46 11.79
C VAL A 38 -19.59 26.31 10.86
N GLU A 39 -20.89 25.99 10.75
CA GLU A 39 -21.88 26.63 9.87
C GLU A 39 -22.00 26.11 8.42
N GLY A 40 -21.51 24.90 8.11
CA GLY A 40 -21.81 24.23 6.83
C GLY A 40 -21.06 24.81 5.62
N HIS A 41 -20.18 25.77 5.85
CA HIS A 41 -19.24 26.26 4.85
C HIS A 41 -17.97 25.40 4.91
N PRO A 42 -17.51 24.81 3.80
CA PRO A 42 -16.25 24.08 3.79
C PRO A 42 -15.13 25.04 4.21
N SER A 43 -14.32 24.63 5.19
CA SER A 43 -13.11 25.37 5.54
C SER A 43 -12.21 25.39 4.31
N GLN A 44 -12.11 26.53 3.62
CA GLN A 44 -11.43 26.60 2.31
C GLN A 44 -9.90 26.40 2.41
N HIS A 45 -9.37 26.39 3.63
CA HIS A 45 -7.96 26.16 3.91
C HIS A 45 -7.72 24.74 4.43
N ILE A 46 -7.07 23.92 3.59
CA ILE A 46 -6.38 22.72 4.06
C ILE A 46 -4.97 23.17 4.48
N PRO A 47 -4.57 22.99 5.74
CA PRO A 47 -3.21 23.23 6.19
C PRO A 47 -2.19 22.48 5.31
N GLY A 48 -1.09 23.15 4.93
CA GLY A 48 -0.06 22.54 4.07
C GLY A 48 0.51 21.23 4.63
N TRP A 49 0.58 21.09 5.96
CA TRP A 49 1.03 19.88 6.63
C TRP A 49 0.08 18.68 6.43
N GLN A 50 -1.24 18.90 6.36
CA GLN A 50 -2.21 17.82 6.12
C GLN A 50 -2.07 17.27 4.70
N ARG A 51 -1.88 18.15 3.71
CA ARG A 51 -1.63 17.75 2.32
C ARG A 51 -0.33 16.98 2.19
N ALA A 52 0.72 17.40 2.90
CA ALA A 52 2.01 16.69 2.90
C ALA A 52 1.88 15.27 3.51
N VAL A 53 1.19 15.14 4.63
CA VAL A 53 0.95 13.83 5.28
C VAL A 53 0.10 12.92 4.40
N ALA A 54 -0.96 13.44 3.79
CA ALA A 54 -1.77 12.66 2.85
C ALA A 54 -0.94 12.22 1.63
N GLY A 55 -0.14 13.12 1.06
CA GLY A 55 0.78 12.81 -0.04
C GLY A 55 1.79 11.72 0.34
N LEU A 56 2.32 11.74 1.56
CA LEU A 56 3.22 10.71 2.06
C LEU A 56 2.53 9.34 2.16
N ILE A 57 1.28 9.29 2.65
CA ILE A 57 0.49 8.05 2.70
C ILE A 57 0.29 7.49 1.28
N PHE A 58 -0.06 8.35 0.32
CA PHE A 58 -0.19 7.95 -1.08
C PHE A 58 1.13 7.44 -1.68
N LEU A 59 2.25 8.09 -1.36
CA LEU A 59 3.56 7.65 -1.81
C LEU A 59 3.88 6.25 -1.27
N VAL A 60 3.62 5.99 0.02
CA VAL A 60 3.82 4.66 0.62
C VAL A 60 2.95 3.60 -0.07
N ILE A 61 1.69 3.93 -0.38
CA ILE A 61 0.80 3.01 -1.11
C ILE A 61 1.38 2.68 -2.50
N ILE A 62 1.84 3.69 -3.25
CA ILE A 62 2.45 3.49 -4.56
C ILE A 62 3.68 2.58 -4.47
N VAL A 63 4.58 2.86 -3.52
CA VAL A 63 5.79 2.05 -3.30
C VAL A 63 5.43 0.61 -2.95
N ALA A 64 4.47 0.40 -2.04
CA ALA A 64 4.03 -0.93 -1.64
C ALA A 64 3.42 -1.71 -2.82
N VAL A 65 2.59 -1.07 -3.64
CA VAL A 65 1.99 -1.68 -4.84
C VAL A 65 3.06 -2.03 -5.86
N VAL A 66 4.01 -1.12 -6.15
CA VAL A 66 5.09 -1.36 -7.10
C VAL A 66 5.96 -2.53 -6.63
N ILE A 67 6.37 -2.57 -5.36
CA ILE A 67 7.17 -3.67 -4.81
C ILE A 67 6.40 -4.99 -4.90
N GLY A 68 5.11 -5.01 -4.50
CA GLY A 68 4.28 -6.21 -4.56
C GLY A 68 4.09 -6.71 -6.00
N LEU A 69 3.88 -5.81 -6.96
CA LEU A 69 3.78 -6.16 -8.37
C LEU A 69 5.10 -6.69 -8.91
N LEU A 70 6.23 -6.02 -8.64
CA LEU A 70 7.56 -6.49 -9.04
C LEU A 70 7.88 -7.86 -8.44
N TRP A 71 7.47 -8.10 -7.20
CA TRP A 71 7.62 -9.40 -6.54
C TRP A 71 6.77 -10.50 -7.21
N ILE A 72 5.50 -10.23 -7.49
CA ILE A 72 4.61 -11.19 -8.17
C ILE A 72 5.07 -11.46 -9.61
N THR A 73 5.54 -10.43 -10.29
CA THR A 73 5.91 -10.48 -11.72
C THR A 73 7.37 -10.80 -11.96
N GLN A 74 8.19 -11.04 -10.92
CA GLN A 74 9.64 -11.26 -11.03
C GLN A 74 10.03 -12.27 -12.12
N GLY A 75 9.33 -13.40 -12.22
CA GLY A 75 9.59 -14.42 -13.25
C GLY A 75 9.20 -13.96 -14.67
N ARG A 76 8.11 -13.21 -14.81
CA ARG A 76 7.68 -12.63 -16.09
C ARG A 76 8.55 -11.47 -16.53
N LEU A 77 9.09 -10.70 -15.58
CA LEU A 77 9.98 -9.57 -15.85
C LEU A 77 11.31 -10.03 -16.43
N TYR A 78 11.83 -11.15 -15.91
CA TYR A 78 13.02 -11.79 -16.46
C TYR A 78 12.79 -12.22 -17.92
N ASP A 79 11.68 -12.90 -18.20
CA ASP A 79 11.39 -13.41 -19.55
C ASP A 79 10.96 -12.32 -20.56
N ALA A 80 10.22 -11.29 -20.11
CA ALA A 80 9.67 -10.27 -21.00
C ALA A 80 10.56 -9.03 -21.18
N PHE A 81 11.36 -8.68 -20.17
CA PHE A 81 12.17 -7.46 -20.17
C PHE A 81 13.67 -7.72 -20.02
N GLY A 82 14.11 -8.94 -19.70
CA GLY A 82 15.53 -9.27 -19.49
C GLY A 82 16.17 -8.53 -18.30
N TRP A 83 15.37 -7.93 -17.43
CA TRP A 83 15.85 -7.16 -16.28
C TRP A 83 15.79 -8.03 -15.02
N ASP A 84 16.96 -8.40 -14.51
CA ASP A 84 17.10 -9.09 -13.23
C ASP A 84 17.15 -8.08 -12.06
N ILE A 85 15.97 -7.62 -11.61
CA ILE A 85 15.83 -6.64 -10.52
C ILE A 85 16.12 -7.27 -9.15
N PHE A 86 16.01 -8.60 -9.02
CA PHE A 86 16.08 -9.32 -7.75
C PHE A 86 17.21 -10.37 -7.68
N GLY A 87 18.05 -10.49 -8.71
CA GLY A 87 19.20 -11.40 -8.75
C GLY A 87 18.83 -12.87 -8.99
N THR A 88 17.66 -13.15 -9.56
CA THR A 88 17.14 -14.51 -9.78
C THR A 88 17.64 -15.17 -11.07
N GLY A 89 18.35 -14.45 -11.94
CA GLY A 89 18.89 -14.93 -13.21
C GLY A 89 20.39 -15.27 -13.23
N GLY A 90 21.14 -14.98 -12.16
CA GLY A 90 22.62 -15.05 -12.16
C GLY A 90 23.28 -16.18 -11.35
N SER A 91 22.53 -16.97 -10.57
CA SER A 91 23.10 -18.02 -9.69
C SER A 91 22.76 -19.46 -10.11
N SER A 92 22.57 -19.72 -11.40
CA SER A 92 22.51 -21.08 -11.93
C SER A 92 23.47 -21.24 -13.10
N GLY A 93 24.75 -21.42 -12.74
CA GLY A 93 25.75 -22.21 -13.46
C GLY A 93 26.05 -21.84 -14.91
N HIS A 94 27.17 -21.12 -15.10
CA HIS A 94 28.32 -21.60 -15.88
C HIS A 94 29.60 -21.02 -15.31
#